data_AF-A0A135VRU4-F1
#
_entry.id   AF-A0A135VRU4-F1
#
_cell.length_a   1.000
_cell.length_b   1.000
_cell.length_c   1.000
_cell.angle_alpha   90.00
_cell.angle_beta   90.00
_cell.angle_gamma   90.00
#
_symmetry.space_group_name_H-M   'P 1'
#
loop_
_entity.id
_entity.type
_entity.pdbx_description
1 polymer ?
#
loop_
_entity_poly.entity_id
_entity_poly.type
_entity_poly.pdbx_seq_one_letter_code
_entity_poly.pdbx_strand_id
1 'polypeptide(L)'
;MGLREAISRRFGSSRPTKTGIDVPGKLRNIKKLADAGKYDAAITLAYRTFEQMCGMKTGSERSHSETAREFLERVLQVMPLDSATIEEFVSAYEEARFSNHVITRERYELAIKTFSDLYPRIEGRAMPE
;
A
#
# COMPACT_ATOMS: atom_id res chain seq x y z
N MET A 1 -7.20 2.11 33.22
CA MET A 1 -7.92 1.69 31.99
C MET A 1 -6.93 1.69 30.85
N GLY A 2 -6.66 0.52 30.28
CA GLY A 2 -5.50 0.31 29.41
C GLY A 2 -5.80 0.53 27.93
N LEU A 3 -4.80 1.05 27.21
CA LEU A 3 -4.75 1.28 25.75
C LEU A 3 -5.19 0.08 24.88
N ARG A 4 -5.28 -1.11 25.47
CA ARG A 4 -5.68 -2.37 24.83
C ARG A 4 -7.18 -2.43 24.49
N GLU A 5 -8.04 -1.73 25.23
CA GLU A 5 -9.50 -1.79 25.02
C GLU A 5 -10.01 -0.87 23.90
N ALA A 6 -9.34 0.26 23.65
CA ALA A 6 -9.76 1.22 22.64
C ALA A 6 -9.61 0.68 21.20
N ILE A 7 -8.67 -0.23 20.98
CA ILE A 7 -8.36 -0.78 19.64
C ILE A 7 -9.31 -1.95 19.30
N SER A 8 -9.83 -2.67 20.30
CA SER A 8 -10.64 -3.87 20.07
C SER A 8 -12.10 -3.59 19.72
N ARG A 9 -12.65 -2.41 20.03
CA ARG A 9 -14.08 -2.11 19.82
C ARG A 9 -14.45 -1.58 18.42
N ARG A 10 -13.48 -1.23 17.57
CA ARG A 10 -13.75 -0.68 16.21
C ARG A 10 -13.70 -1.70 15.07
N PHE A 11 -13.31 -2.93 15.34
CA PHE A 11 -13.19 -3.97 14.32
C PHE A 11 -14.11 -5.14 14.65
N GLY A 12 -15.40 -4.91 14.38
CA GLY A 12 -16.41 -5.96 14.40
C GLY A 12 -15.98 -7.12 13.51
N SER A 13 -16.10 -8.33 14.07
CA SER A 13 -15.79 -9.59 13.42
C SER A 13 -16.69 -9.81 12.21
N SER A 14 -16.18 -9.52 11.02
CA SER A 14 -16.70 -10.07 9.77
C SER A 14 -15.78 -11.22 9.37
N ARG A 15 -16.34 -12.43 9.24
CA ARG A 15 -15.64 -13.59 8.68
C ARG A 15 -15.01 -13.19 7.34
N PRO A 16 -13.73 -13.52 7.07
CA PRO A 16 -13.14 -13.24 5.77
C PRO A 16 -13.83 -14.13 4.73
N THR A 17 -14.57 -13.51 3.82
CA THR A 17 -14.87 -14.13 2.53
C THR A 17 -13.55 -14.32 1.80
N LYS A 18 -13.37 -15.48 1.15
CA LYS A 18 -12.12 -15.89 0.47
C LYS A 18 -11.69 -14.99 -0.72
N THR A 19 -12.22 -13.79 -0.85
CA THR A 19 -12.06 -12.87 -1.99
C THR A 19 -11.60 -11.46 -1.60
N GLY A 20 -11.29 -11.19 -0.33
CA GLY A 20 -10.79 -9.89 0.13
C GLY A 20 -9.27 -9.87 0.38
N ILE A 21 -8.60 -8.77 0.07
CA ILE A 21 -7.22 -8.53 0.50
C ILE A 21 -7.20 -8.43 2.04
N ASP A 22 -6.41 -9.28 2.71
CA ASP A 22 -6.13 -9.15 4.14
C ASP A 22 -5.15 -7.99 4.39
N VAL A 23 -5.62 -6.75 4.21
CA VAL A 23 -4.81 -5.55 4.41
C VAL A 23 -4.22 -5.51 5.84
N PRO A 24 -4.97 -5.81 6.92
CA PRO A 24 -4.39 -5.84 8.26
C PRO A 24 -3.22 -6.82 8.38
N GLY A 25 -3.32 -8.00 7.77
CA GLY A 25 -2.21 -8.96 7.68
C GLY A 25 -1.01 -8.44 6.90
N LYS A 26 -1.25 -7.79 5.75
CA LYS A 26 -0.19 -7.16 4.95
C LYS A 26 0.53 -6.06 5.74
N LEU A 27 -0.20 -5.19 6.42
CA LEU A 27 0.37 -4.12 7.27
C LEU A 27 1.24 -4.69 8.40
N ARG A 28 0.77 -5.76 9.07
CA ARG A 28 1.59 -6.45 10.08
C ARG A 28 2.89 -7.01 9.49
N ASN A 29 2.83 -7.55 8.27
CA ASN A 29 4.01 -8.10 7.60
C ASN A 29 4.98 -7.00 7.12
N ILE A 30 4.46 -5.88 6.61
CA ILE A 30 5.27 -4.69 6.27
C ILE A 30 6.04 -4.21 7.50
N LYS A 31 5.35 -4.08 8.65
CA LYS A 31 5.98 -3.71 9.91
C LYS A 31 7.08 -4.70 10.32
N LYS A 32 6.80 -6.01 10.26
CA LYS A 32 7.81 -7.04 10.60
C LYS A 32 9.06 -6.97 9.72
N LEU A 33 8.90 -6.68 8.42
CA LEU A 33 10.03 -6.52 7.51
C LEU A 33 10.87 -5.29 7.88
N ALA A 34 10.20 -4.17 8.17
CA ALA A 34 10.86 -2.94 8.58
C ALA A 34 11.58 -3.08 9.94
N ASP A 35 10.94 -3.72 10.92
CA ASP A 35 11.55 -4.02 12.23
C ASP A 35 12.81 -4.90 12.10
N ALA A 36 12.92 -5.67 11.01
CA ALA A 36 14.08 -6.49 10.66
C ALA A 36 15.10 -5.78 9.75
N GLY A 37 14.93 -4.48 9.47
CA GLY A 37 15.78 -3.69 8.57
C GLY A 37 15.63 -4.01 7.08
N LYS A 38 14.62 -4.80 6.69
CA LYS A 38 14.36 -5.21 5.30
C LYS A 38 13.44 -4.20 4.61
N TYR A 39 13.95 -2.97 4.46
CA TYR A 39 13.20 -1.82 3.95
C TYR A 39 12.76 -1.99 2.50
N ASP A 40 13.63 -2.52 1.64
CA ASP A 40 13.36 -2.88 0.24
C ASP A 40 12.16 -3.85 0.12
N ALA A 41 12.16 -4.91 0.93
CA ALA A 41 11.09 -5.89 0.95
C ALA A 41 9.79 -5.31 1.50
N ALA A 42 9.89 -4.42 2.49
CA ALA A 42 8.73 -3.74 3.09
C ALA A 42 8.04 -2.80 2.08
N ILE A 43 8.81 -1.98 1.34
CA ILE A 43 8.29 -1.12 0.28
C ILE A 43 7.67 -1.96 -0.84
N THR A 44 8.34 -3.03 -1.26
CA THR A 44 7.82 -3.94 -2.29
C THR A 44 6.48 -4.55 -1.89
N LEU A 45 6.33 -4.96 -0.62
CA LEU A 45 5.08 -5.51 -0.12
C LEU A 45 3.97 -4.44 -0.02
N ALA A 46 4.31 -3.21 0.37
CA ALA A 46 3.38 -2.09 0.38
C ALA A 46 2.84 -1.80 -1.03
N TYR A 47 3.74 -1.69 -2.02
CA TYR A 47 3.35 -1.45 -3.42
C TYR A 47 2.46 -2.56 -3.98
N ARG A 48 2.80 -3.83 -3.74
CA ARG A 48 1.95 -4.96 -4.16
C ARG A 48 0.57 -4.92 -3.51
N THR A 49 0.49 -4.51 -2.25
CA THR A 49 -0.80 -4.37 -1.56
C THR A 49 -1.62 -3.26 -2.19
N PHE A 50 -1.01 -2.11 -2.48
CA PHE A 50 -1.63 -1.02 -3.23
C PHE A 50 -2.11 -1.47 -4.62
N GLU A 51 -1.28 -2.17 -5.39
CA GLU A 51 -1.61 -2.68 -6.72
C GLU A 51 -2.85 -3.60 -6.68
N GLN A 52 -2.88 -4.53 -5.72
CA GLN A 52 -4.03 -5.41 -5.51
C GLN A 52 -5.30 -4.62 -5.17
N MET A 53 -5.19 -3.60 -4.30
CA MET A 53 -6.34 -2.78 -3.92
C MET A 53 -6.88 -1.97 -5.12
N CYS A 54 -6.00 -1.37 -5.91
CA CYS A 54 -6.37 -0.66 -7.14
C CYS A 54 -7.01 -1.61 -8.16
N GLY A 55 -6.45 -2.82 -8.33
CA GLY A 55 -7.03 -3.84 -9.20
C GLY A 55 -8.44 -4.27 -8.79
N MET A 56 -8.64 -4.50 -7.49
CA MET A 56 -9.98 -4.79 -6.95
C MET A 56 -10.95 -3.63 -7.13
N LYS A 57 -10.49 -2.38 -6.97
CA LYS A 57 -11.34 -1.19 -7.05
C LYS A 57 -11.75 -0.85 -8.48
N THR A 58 -10.83 -1.00 -9.43
CA THR A 58 -11.04 -0.73 -10.86
C THR A 58 -11.63 -1.92 -11.61
N GLY A 59 -11.65 -3.11 -10.99
CA GLY A 59 -12.04 -4.36 -11.63
C GLY A 59 -11.01 -4.87 -12.65
N SER A 60 -9.79 -4.33 -12.63
CA SER A 60 -8.75 -4.65 -13.61
C SER A 60 -7.38 -4.68 -12.98
N GLU A 61 -6.87 -5.89 -12.76
CA GLU A 61 -5.52 -6.14 -12.25
C GLU A 61 -4.44 -5.73 -13.25
N ARG A 62 -3.20 -5.64 -12.78
CA ARG A 62 -2.05 -5.38 -13.62
C ARG A 62 -1.74 -6.61 -14.50
N SER A 63 -1.55 -6.40 -15.80
CA SER A 63 -1.10 -7.48 -16.71
C SER A 63 0.39 -7.82 -16.50
N HIS A 64 0.78 -9.06 -16.79
CA HIS A 64 2.19 -9.49 -16.74
C HIS A 64 3.09 -8.71 -17.70
N SER A 65 2.54 -8.24 -18.83
CA SER A 65 3.26 -7.42 -19.81
C SER A 65 3.23 -5.93 -19.50
N GLU A 66 2.40 -5.52 -18.53
CA GLU A 66 2.22 -4.12 -18.15
C GLU A 66 3.26 -3.76 -17.10
N THR A 67 3.88 -2.59 -17.25
CA THR A 67 4.79 -2.00 -16.27
C THR A 67 4.02 -1.41 -15.09
N ALA A 68 4.72 -1.09 -14.00
CA ALA A 68 4.12 -0.45 -12.84
C ALA A 68 3.50 0.91 -13.21
N ARG A 69 4.17 1.66 -14.09
CA ARG A 69 3.75 2.99 -14.54
C ARG A 69 2.54 2.92 -15.47
N GLU A 70 2.54 2.04 -16.46
CA GLU A 70 1.38 1.84 -17.36
C GLU A 70 0.12 1.44 -16.58
N PHE A 71 0.26 0.52 -15.62
CA PHE A 71 -0.84 0.15 -14.74
C PHE A 71 -1.43 1.36 -14.00
N LEU A 72 -0.56 2.26 -13.53
CA LEU A 72 -0.97 3.42 -12.76
C LEU A 72 -1.60 4.53 -13.58
N GLU A 73 -1.12 4.75 -14.80
CA GLU A 73 -1.78 5.65 -15.75
C GLU A 73 -3.24 5.23 -15.95
N ARG A 74 -3.49 3.92 -16.09
CA ARG A 74 -4.85 3.37 -16.18
C ARG A 74 -5.65 3.53 -14.88
N VAL A 75 -5.05 3.31 -13.72
CA VAL A 75 -5.72 3.52 -12.42
C VAL A 75 -6.13 4.98 -12.25
N LEU A 76 -5.26 5.93 -12.62
CA LEU A 76 -5.50 7.37 -12.52
C LEU A 76 -6.62 7.86 -13.45
N GLN A 77 -6.91 7.16 -14.55
CA GLN A 77 -8.07 7.45 -15.40
C GLN A 77 -9.41 7.12 -14.73
N VAL A 78 -9.41 6.22 -13.74
CA VAL A 78 -10.62 5.69 -13.10
C VAL A 78 -10.79 6.23 -11.67
N MET A 79 -9.68 6.50 -10.99
CA MET A 79 -9.67 6.94 -9.60
C MET A 79 -9.04 8.32 -9.45
N PRO A 80 -9.70 9.27 -8.75
CA PRO A 80 -9.17 10.61 -8.54
C PRO A 80 -8.12 10.61 -7.43
N LEU A 81 -7.00 9.93 -7.68
CA LEU A 81 -5.84 9.94 -6.80
C LEU A 81 -4.87 11.04 -7.24
N ASP A 82 -4.10 11.56 -6.29
CA ASP A 82 -3.08 12.56 -6.60
C ASP A 82 -1.92 11.90 -7.35
N SER A 83 -1.67 12.33 -8.59
CA SER A 83 -0.68 11.71 -9.47
C SER A 83 0.74 11.86 -8.92
N ALA A 84 1.07 13.03 -8.36
CA ALA A 84 2.40 13.29 -7.79
C ALA A 84 2.71 12.35 -6.62
N THR A 85 1.74 12.17 -5.71
CA THR A 85 1.83 11.25 -4.58
C THR A 85 2.03 9.80 -5.05
N ILE A 86 1.32 9.38 -6.10
CA ILE A 86 1.47 8.04 -6.68
C ILE A 86 2.83 7.86 -7.35
N GLU A 87 3.28 8.83 -8.14
CA GLU A 87 4.56 8.78 -8.83
C GLU A 87 5.73 8.68 -7.84
N GLU A 88 5.66 9.40 -6.72
CA GLU A 88 6.65 9.31 -5.64
C GLU A 88 6.67 7.89 -5.03
N PHE A 89 5.50 7.29 -4.82
CA PHE A 89 5.41 5.93 -4.30
C PHE A 89 5.96 4.89 -5.28
N VAL A 90 5.67 5.04 -6.57
CA VAL A 90 6.22 4.19 -7.63
C VAL A 90 7.72 4.31 -7.70
N SER A 91 8.25 5.53 -7.64
CA SER A 91 9.68 5.77 -7.63
C SER A 91 10.35 5.04 -6.47
N ALA A 92 9.76 5.10 -5.26
CA ALA A 92 10.28 4.35 -4.10
C ALA A 92 10.21 2.84 -4.30
N TYR A 93 9.17 2.33 -4.95
CA TYR A 93 9.05 0.92 -5.32
C TYR A 93 10.09 0.48 -6.35
N GLU A 94 10.26 1.25 -7.43
CA GLU A 94 11.24 0.98 -8.48
C GLU A 94 12.65 0.95 -7.90
N GLU A 95 12.97 1.93 -7.06
CA GLU A 95 14.24 1.99 -6.34
C GLU A 95 14.43 0.76 -5.44
N ALA A 96 13.44 0.41 -4.62
CA ALA A 96 13.48 -0.78 -3.76
C ALA A 96 13.63 -2.09 -4.55
N ARG A 97 13.14 -2.16 -5.79
CA ARG A 97 13.08 -3.39 -6.57
C ARG A 97 14.28 -3.58 -7.50
N PHE A 98 14.81 -2.48 -8.03
CA PHE A 98 15.77 -2.48 -9.15
C PHE A 98 17.10 -1.78 -8.83
N SER A 99 17.18 -0.98 -7.76
CA SER A 99 18.46 -0.37 -7.36
C SER A 99 19.40 -1.38 -6.70
N ASN A 100 20.70 -1.16 -6.86
CA ASN A 100 21.76 -1.96 -6.24
C ASN A 100 22.27 -1.38 -4.91
N HIS A 101 21.71 -0.25 -4.45
CA HIS A 101 22.10 0.36 -3.17
C HIS A 101 21.15 -0.08 -2.05
N VAL A 102 21.62 0.06 -0.82
CA VAL A 102 20.79 -0.19 0.38
C VAL A 102 19.69 0.88 0.46
N ILE A 103 18.45 0.46 0.70
CA ILE A 103 17.35 1.37 0.97
C ILE A 103 17.49 1.86 2.41
N THR A 104 17.48 3.19 2.60
CA THR A 104 17.58 3.77 3.93
C THR A 104 16.25 3.72 4.66
N ARG A 105 16.30 3.90 5.98
CA ARG A 105 15.11 3.97 6.81
C ARG A 105 14.23 5.16 6.42
N GLU A 106 14.82 6.30 6.12
CA GLU A 106 14.13 7.53 5.75
C GLU A 106 13.34 7.34 4.46
N ARG A 107 13.95 6.66 3.46
CA ARG A 107 13.27 6.34 2.21
C ARG A 107 12.08 5.41 2.42
N TYR A 108 12.23 4.42 3.30
CA TYR A 108 11.13 3.56 3.73
C TYR A 108 10.01 4.32 4.44
N GLU A 109 10.35 5.18 5.41
CA GLU A 109 9.38 5.96 6.17
C GLU A 109 8.56 6.88 5.25
N LEU A 110 9.22 7.51 4.28
CA LEU A 110 8.56 8.29 3.23
C LEU A 110 7.59 7.42 2.41
N ALA A 111 8.05 6.29 1.89
CA ALA A 111 7.21 5.40 1.08
C ALA A 111 5.99 4.86 1.84
N ILE A 112 6.14 4.49 3.13
CA ILE A 112 5.04 3.99 3.95
C ILE A 112 4.07 5.09 4.35
N LYS A 113 4.56 6.31 4.57
CA LYS A 113 3.70 7.48 4.78
C LYS A 113 2.82 7.69 3.54
N THR A 114 3.42 7.73 2.35
CA THR A 114 2.70 7.87 1.07
C THR A 114 1.66 6.75 0.88
N PHE A 115 2.04 5.49 1.13
CA PHE A 115 1.09 4.37 1.08
C PHE A 115 -0.08 4.52 2.07
N SER A 116 0.21 4.96 3.30
CA SER A 116 -0.81 5.16 4.34
C SER A 116 -1.77 6.29 4.01
N ASP A 117 -1.29 7.33 3.32
CA ASP A 117 -2.10 8.47 2.86
C ASP A 117 -2.99 8.08 1.66
N LEU A 118 -2.51 7.18 0.79
CA LEU A 118 -3.28 6.62 -0.33
C LEU A 118 -4.33 5.61 0.11
N TYR A 119 -4.08 4.86 1.18
CA TYR A 119 -4.91 3.74 1.62
C TYR A 119 -6.41 4.10 1.82
N PRO A 120 -6.80 5.15 2.57
CA PRO A 120 -8.19 5.55 2.74
C PRO A 120 -8.88 5.94 1.42
N ARG A 121 -8.14 6.58 0.52
CA ARG A 121 -8.67 7.07 -0.78
C ARG A 121 -9.09 5.91 -1.67
N ILE A 122 -8.36 4.80 -1.63
CA ILE A 122 -8.66 3.60 -2.42
C ILE A 122 -9.84 2.81 -1.83
N GLU A 123 -9.89 2.67 -0.51
CA GLU A 123 -11.04 2.07 0.21
C GLU A 123 -12.34 2.86 0.01
N GLY A 124 -12.25 4.12 -0.46
CA GLY A 124 -13.40 5.02 -0.58
C GLY A 124 -13.81 5.64 0.76
N ARG A 125 -12.91 5.65 1.75
CA ARG A 125 -13.08 6.44 2.97
C ARG A 125 -12.60 7.86 2.67
N ALA A 126 -13.53 8.79 2.51
CA ALA A 126 -13.22 10.21 2.57
C ALA A 126 -12.51 10.49 3.91
N MET A 127 -11.33 11.10 3.88
CA MET A 127 -10.82 11.73 5.09
C MET A 127 -11.76 12.90 5.41
N PRO A 128 -12.25 13.05 6.66
CA PRO A 128 -12.85 14.31 7.06
C PRO A 128 -11.77 15.40 6.95
N GLU A 129 -12.14 16.53 6.34
CA GLU A 129 -11.31 17.75 6.30
C GLU A 129 -10.91 18.24 7.69
#